data_AF-F0MC44-F1
#
_entry.id   AF-F0MC44-F1
#
_cell.length_a   1.000
_cell.length_b   1.000
_cell.length_c   1.000
_cell.angle_alpha   90.00
_cell.angle_beta   90.00
_cell.angle_gamma   90.00
#
_symmetry.space_group_name_H-M   'P 1'
#
loop_
_entity.id
_entity.type
_entity.pdbx_description
1 polymer ?
#
loop_
_entity_poly.entity_id
_entity_poly.type
_entity_poly.pdbx_seq_one_letter_code
_entity_poly.pdbx_strand_id
1 'polypeptide(L)'
;MASLLYNLGRLAYKRRWWVLALWTAVVLGTGGAAVAFHGTMSNKFSIPGTESQRVLDQLKEELPEAAGGSGAVVFHAPSGSFTPDQEQAIGDALARLRDIPEIQSAANPFELQNQIDAGAAQLAEGKTQLEAAKTQITEGRQQLDAQQAQLDAAAAAGAPGMDQALAQLQTAREELDAGAKEIAANEETLALGQRKLDAAAGMRTVSVDGRSAVTQIQFAGSIYEVKPEVREEVKAIITEASGSGVEVYLSQSITQDVSEVLGTAEIIGVGVAALVLIVMLGTLIAAGLPLLMAIIGVAVGVGGTFALSGVIEMASVSVFLALMLGLAVGIDYSLFIVNRHRTQLLHGMAMEESVARATGTSGNSVLFAGLTVVIALAALAVPGLPFLTIMGLAGAGTVALAVLVALTLTPAMLGFIGTRMVSKGAWDKARTANAAAAEKAARAGTSAEALEEAADQEHSRHGWGAFVTRHPIIVLSVTVLALAITALPAAQLRVALPDGGTEPVNSDAYKAYTTLGESFGEGVNGPIIAVGKLPAGLSDAESEKLQYDVADQSSGT
;
A
#
# COMPACT_ATOMS: atom_id res chain seq x y z
N MET A 1 34.55 20.90 -16.46
CA MET A 1 33.18 21.17 -15.97
C MET A 1 33.05 22.53 -15.28
N ALA A 2 33.89 22.87 -14.31
CA ALA A 2 33.82 24.16 -13.59
C ALA A 2 33.79 25.40 -14.50
N SER A 3 34.59 25.44 -15.57
CA SER A 3 34.60 26.55 -16.55
C SER A 3 33.28 26.68 -17.33
N LEU A 4 32.63 25.56 -17.67
CA LEU A 4 31.33 25.55 -18.36
C LEU A 4 30.23 26.04 -17.43
N LEU A 5 30.22 25.57 -16.17
CA LEU A 5 29.27 25.99 -15.15
C LEU A 5 29.45 27.46 -14.76
N TYR A 6 30.69 27.94 -14.72
CA TYR A 6 30.98 29.37 -14.54
C TYR A 6 30.36 30.20 -15.67
N ASN A 7 30.58 29.80 -16.93
CA ASN A 7 29.99 30.48 -18.09
C ASN A 7 28.46 30.41 -18.09
N LEU A 8 27.88 29.28 -17.67
CA LEU A 8 26.44 29.10 -17.52
C LEU A 8 25.86 30.05 -16.45
N GLY A 9 26.48 30.13 -15.27
CA GLY A 9 26.08 31.05 -14.20
C GLY A 9 26.18 32.51 -14.64
N ARG A 10 27.26 32.86 -15.35
CA ARG A 10 27.44 34.20 -15.93
C ARG A 10 26.37 34.52 -16.98
N LEU A 11 26.06 33.58 -17.87
CA LEU A 11 25.03 33.73 -18.88
C LEU A 11 23.65 33.90 -18.23
N ALA A 12 23.33 33.07 -17.23
CA ALA A 12 22.09 33.14 -16.49
C ALA A 12 21.93 34.48 -15.75
N TYR A 13 23.01 35.02 -15.18
CA TYR A 13 23.00 36.36 -14.59
C TYR A 13 22.73 37.45 -15.64
N LYS A 14 23.47 37.46 -16.75
CA LYS A 14 23.34 38.50 -17.80
C LYS A 14 22.01 38.46 -18.53
N ARG A 15 21.50 37.25 -18.80
CA ARG A 15 20.23 37.00 -19.51
C ARG A 15 19.12 36.56 -18.56
N ARG A 16 19.14 37.02 -17.31
CA ARG A 16 18.18 36.63 -16.26
C ARG A 16 16.71 36.73 -16.65
N TRP A 17 16.32 37.71 -17.47
CA TRP A 17 14.97 37.85 -17.99
C TRP A 17 14.57 36.73 -18.97
N TRP A 18 15.49 36.30 -19.83
CA TRP A 18 15.26 35.17 -20.75
C TRP A 18 15.21 33.85 -20.01
N VAL A 19 16.08 33.66 -19.01
CA VAL A 19 16.06 32.46 -18.16
C VAL A 19 14.75 32.38 -17.38
N LEU A 20 14.31 33.49 -16.79
CA LEU A 20 13.04 33.55 -16.09
C LEU A 20 11.87 33.25 -17.05
N ALA A 21 11.83 33.90 -18.22
CA ALA A 21 10.78 33.67 -19.20
C ALA A 21 10.73 32.21 -19.68
N LEU A 22 11.88 31.59 -19.91
CA LEU A 22 11.98 30.18 -20.27
C LEU A 22 11.40 29.28 -19.18
N TRP A 23 11.83 29.45 -17.92
CA TRP A 23 11.32 28.64 -16.81
C TRP A 23 9.85 28.89 -16.51
N THR A 24 9.37 30.13 -16.64
CA THR A 24 7.93 30.42 -16.57
C THR A 24 7.16 29.71 -17.67
N ALA A 25 7.67 29.70 -18.91
CA ALA A 25 7.06 28.96 -20.01
C ALA A 25 7.07 27.44 -19.75
N VAL A 26 8.15 26.90 -19.18
CA VAL A 26 8.23 25.50 -18.76
C VAL A 26 7.18 25.20 -17.69
N VAL A 27 7.11 25.98 -16.62
CA VAL A 27 6.12 25.80 -15.53
C VAL A 27 4.68 25.84 -16.06
N LEU A 28 4.37 26.85 -16.88
CA LEU A 28 3.02 26.98 -17.47
C LEU A 28 2.73 25.87 -18.47
N GLY A 29 3.72 25.45 -19.26
CA GLY A 29 3.60 24.36 -20.22
C GLY A 29 3.38 23.01 -19.52
N THR A 30 4.16 22.69 -18.49
CA THR A 30 3.99 21.46 -17.72
C THR A 30 2.72 21.49 -16.89
N GLY A 31 2.36 22.62 -16.28
CA GLY A 31 1.10 22.77 -15.55
C GLY A 31 -0.12 22.63 -16.46
N GLY A 32 -0.10 23.28 -17.62
CA GLY A 32 -1.15 23.14 -18.63
C GLY A 32 -1.26 21.72 -19.18
N ALA A 33 -0.13 21.06 -19.45
CA ALA A 33 -0.10 19.67 -19.87
C ALA A 33 -0.60 18.72 -18.77
N ALA A 34 -0.24 18.95 -17.51
CA ALA A 34 -0.76 18.17 -16.39
C ALA A 34 -2.28 18.30 -16.29
N VAL A 35 -2.84 19.51 -16.40
CA VAL A 35 -4.29 19.71 -16.36
C VAL A 35 -4.98 19.13 -17.60
N ALA A 36 -4.34 19.15 -18.77
CA ALA A 36 -4.94 18.64 -20.01
C ALA A 36 -4.84 17.12 -20.17
N PHE A 37 -3.80 16.50 -19.62
CA PHE A 37 -3.44 15.10 -19.87
C PHE A 37 -3.30 14.26 -18.59
N HIS A 38 -3.78 14.74 -17.43
CA HIS A 38 -3.74 13.91 -16.22
C HIS A 38 -4.61 12.67 -16.42
N GLY A 39 -3.97 11.51 -16.24
CA GLY A 39 -4.66 10.25 -16.02
C GLY A 39 -5.06 10.07 -14.57
N THR A 40 -5.74 8.96 -14.29
CA THR A 40 -5.97 8.48 -12.92
C THR A 40 -4.69 7.84 -12.39
N MET A 41 -4.25 8.24 -11.20
CA MET A 41 -3.17 7.55 -10.50
C MET A 41 -3.72 6.21 -9.99
N SER A 42 -2.92 5.16 -10.12
CA SER A 42 -3.29 3.80 -9.74
C SER A 42 -2.49 3.38 -8.52
N ASN A 43 -3.14 2.84 -7.49
CA ASN A 43 -2.43 2.21 -6.37
C ASN A 43 -2.25 0.70 -6.59
N LYS A 44 -2.46 0.23 -7.82
CA LYS A 44 -2.30 -1.17 -8.18
C LYS A 44 -0.83 -1.53 -8.31
N PHE A 45 -0.40 -2.52 -7.55
CA PHE A 45 0.90 -3.16 -7.73
C PHE A 45 0.71 -4.47 -8.49
N SER A 46 1.42 -4.65 -9.60
CA SER A 46 1.49 -5.92 -10.31
C SER A 46 2.94 -6.40 -10.37
N ILE A 47 3.11 -7.73 -10.35
CA ILE A 47 4.41 -8.38 -10.53
C ILE A 47 4.31 -9.31 -11.74
N PRO A 48 4.48 -8.76 -12.96
CA PRO A 48 4.33 -9.52 -14.19
C PRO A 48 5.23 -10.75 -14.21
N GLY A 49 4.73 -11.84 -14.78
CA GLY A 49 5.49 -13.08 -14.94
C GLY A 49 5.46 -14.02 -13.73
N THR A 50 4.82 -13.63 -12.62
CA THR A 50 4.58 -14.55 -11.48
C THR A 50 3.33 -15.40 -11.68
N GLU A 51 3.32 -16.61 -11.12
CA GLU A 51 2.14 -17.49 -11.17
C GLU A 51 0.93 -16.85 -10.45
N SER A 52 1.15 -16.17 -9.32
CA SER A 52 0.09 -15.44 -8.60
C SER A 52 -0.55 -14.36 -9.48
N GLN A 53 0.24 -13.59 -10.24
CA GLN A 53 -0.30 -12.59 -11.16
C GLN A 53 -1.12 -13.25 -12.28
N ARG A 54 -0.67 -14.39 -12.83
CA ARG A 54 -1.44 -15.11 -13.87
C ARG A 54 -2.78 -15.60 -13.34
N VAL A 55 -2.82 -16.11 -12.11
CA VAL A 55 -4.06 -16.53 -11.45
C VAL A 55 -5.02 -15.35 -11.29
N LEU A 56 -4.53 -14.20 -10.83
CA LEU A 56 -5.34 -12.98 -10.70
C LEU A 56 -5.84 -12.47 -12.07
N ASP A 57 -5.00 -12.51 -13.09
CA ASP A 57 -5.36 -12.09 -14.45
C ASP A 57 -6.43 -13.03 -15.04
N GLN A 58 -6.28 -14.35 -14.85
CA GLN A 58 -7.24 -15.34 -15.31
C GLN A 58 -8.57 -15.24 -14.53
N LEU A 59 -8.52 -15.01 -13.22
CA LEU A 59 -9.73 -14.79 -12.40
C LEU A 59 -10.50 -13.57 -12.94
N LYS A 60 -9.80 -12.49 -13.30
CA LYS A 60 -10.41 -11.29 -13.89
C LYS A 60 -11.04 -11.54 -15.26
N GLU A 61 -10.47 -12.43 -16.07
CA GLU A 61 -10.97 -12.75 -17.41
C GLU A 61 -12.12 -13.76 -17.40
N GLU A 62 -11.99 -14.85 -16.63
CA GLU A 62 -12.93 -15.98 -16.62
C GLU A 62 -14.03 -15.85 -15.54
N LEU A 63 -13.75 -15.16 -14.42
CA LEU A 63 -14.68 -14.99 -13.28
C LEU A 63 -14.63 -13.54 -12.74
N PRO A 64 -15.04 -12.53 -13.54
CA PRO A 64 -14.90 -11.12 -13.16
C PRO A 64 -15.60 -10.77 -11.85
N GLU A 65 -16.65 -11.50 -11.48
CA GLU A 65 -17.37 -11.33 -10.22
C GLU A 65 -16.57 -11.73 -8.97
N ALA A 66 -15.56 -12.59 -9.13
CA ALA A 66 -14.67 -13.02 -8.05
C ALA A 66 -13.34 -12.25 -8.05
N ALA A 67 -13.11 -11.39 -9.05
CA ALA A 67 -11.83 -10.72 -9.26
C ALA A 67 -11.73 -9.32 -8.63
N GLY A 68 -12.83 -8.79 -8.10
CA GLY A 68 -12.85 -7.52 -7.41
C GLY A 68 -11.99 -7.55 -6.14
N GLY A 69 -11.59 -6.37 -5.65
CA GLY A 69 -10.96 -6.26 -4.34
C GLY A 69 -11.99 -6.46 -3.23
N SER A 70 -11.59 -7.07 -2.12
CA SER A 70 -12.41 -7.20 -0.93
C SER A 70 -11.81 -6.45 0.25
N GLY A 71 -12.68 -6.04 1.17
CA GLY A 71 -12.28 -5.50 2.46
C GLY A 71 -13.09 -6.09 3.60
N ALA A 72 -12.40 -6.56 4.64
CA ALA A 72 -13.04 -7.11 5.82
C ALA A 72 -13.56 -6.01 6.74
N VAL A 73 -14.73 -6.26 7.33
CA VAL A 73 -15.32 -5.46 8.41
C VAL A 73 -15.64 -6.39 9.55
N VAL A 74 -15.11 -6.07 10.72
CA VAL A 74 -15.25 -6.85 11.94
C VAL A 74 -16.13 -6.06 12.91
N PHE A 75 -17.23 -6.66 13.33
CA PHE A 75 -18.11 -6.17 14.38
C PHE A 75 -17.75 -6.88 15.68
N HIS A 76 -17.64 -6.13 16.77
CA HIS A 76 -17.34 -6.66 18.09
C HIS A 76 -18.35 -6.16 19.13
N ALA A 77 -18.95 -7.07 19.89
CA ALA A 77 -19.90 -6.77 20.96
C ALA A 77 -19.19 -6.84 22.33
N PRO A 78 -18.84 -5.71 22.96
CA PRO A 78 -18.07 -5.70 24.20
C PRO A 78 -18.88 -6.22 25.40
N SER A 79 -20.21 -6.18 25.32
CA SER A 79 -21.13 -6.56 26.41
C SER A 79 -21.49 -8.05 26.44
N GLY A 80 -21.08 -8.86 25.46
CA GLY A 80 -21.48 -10.26 25.34
C GLY A 80 -21.81 -10.65 23.91
N SER A 81 -22.64 -11.68 23.73
CA SER A 81 -23.13 -12.06 22.41
C SER A 81 -23.99 -10.95 21.80
N PHE A 82 -24.02 -10.85 20.48
CA PHE A 82 -24.88 -9.89 19.79
C PHE A 82 -26.35 -10.01 20.21
N THR A 83 -27.02 -8.87 20.40
CA THR A 83 -28.46 -8.82 20.62
C THR A 83 -29.22 -8.70 19.28
N PRO A 84 -30.51 -9.07 19.21
CA PRO A 84 -31.30 -8.92 17.99
C PRO A 84 -31.31 -7.49 17.43
N ASP A 85 -31.32 -6.48 18.31
CA ASP A 85 -31.26 -5.06 17.91
C ASP A 85 -29.92 -4.72 17.25
N GLN A 86 -28.82 -5.31 17.74
CA GLN A 86 -27.48 -5.13 17.17
C GLN A 86 -27.34 -5.85 15.82
N GLU A 87 -27.85 -7.08 15.72
CA GLU A 87 -27.89 -7.84 14.46
C GLU A 87 -28.67 -7.09 13.39
N GLN A 88 -29.83 -6.52 13.76
CA GLN A 88 -30.64 -5.72 12.86
C GLN A 88 -29.91 -4.44 12.42
N ALA A 89 -29.30 -3.70 13.35
CA ALA A 89 -28.56 -2.49 13.02
C ALA A 89 -27.39 -2.75 12.03
N ILE A 90 -26.67 -3.87 12.22
CA ILE A 90 -25.61 -4.31 11.31
C ILE A 90 -26.20 -4.69 9.94
N GLY A 91 -27.30 -5.47 9.92
CA GLY A 91 -27.99 -5.85 8.69
C GLY A 91 -28.46 -4.63 7.88
N ASP A 92 -29.06 -3.65 8.55
CA ASP A 92 -29.57 -2.41 7.92
C ASP A 92 -28.42 -1.54 7.36
N ALA A 93 -27.27 -1.50 8.04
CA ALA A 93 -26.08 -0.82 7.53
C ALA A 93 -25.53 -1.51 6.27
N LEU A 94 -25.40 -2.85 6.30
CA LEU A 94 -24.90 -3.63 5.18
C LEU A 94 -25.86 -3.63 3.97
N ALA A 95 -27.17 -3.56 4.21
CA ALA A 95 -28.16 -3.42 3.15
C ALA A 95 -27.97 -2.10 2.39
N ARG A 96 -27.74 -0.99 3.10
CA ARG A 96 -27.49 0.33 2.51
C ARG A 96 -26.20 0.40 1.70
N LEU A 97 -25.17 -0.37 2.08
CA LEU A 97 -23.96 -0.47 1.27
C LEU A 97 -24.24 -1.06 -0.12
N ARG A 98 -25.19 -1.99 -0.24
CA ARG A 98 -25.53 -2.61 -1.53
C ARG A 98 -26.17 -1.62 -2.52
N ASP A 99 -26.62 -0.46 -2.05
CA ASP A 99 -27.12 0.61 -2.90
C ASP A 99 -25.99 1.42 -3.58
N ILE A 100 -24.74 1.26 -3.12
CA ILE A 100 -23.56 1.89 -3.72
C ILE A 100 -23.15 1.11 -4.98
N PRO A 101 -23.14 1.73 -6.18
CA PRO A 101 -22.85 1.03 -7.44
C PRO A 101 -21.49 0.33 -7.49
N GLU A 102 -20.50 0.84 -6.76
CA GLU A 102 -19.15 0.30 -6.67
C GLU A 102 -19.04 -0.94 -5.77
N ILE A 103 -20.09 -1.26 -4.99
CA ILE A 103 -20.14 -2.43 -4.11
C ILE A 103 -20.90 -3.55 -4.80
N GLN A 104 -20.19 -4.65 -5.04
CA GLN A 104 -20.74 -5.85 -5.66
C GLN A 104 -21.47 -6.72 -4.65
N SER A 105 -20.92 -6.87 -3.44
CA SER A 105 -21.57 -7.61 -2.38
C SER A 105 -21.18 -7.10 -0.99
N ALA A 106 -22.13 -7.18 -0.07
CA ALA A 106 -21.94 -6.94 1.36
C ALA A 106 -22.86 -7.92 2.09
N ALA A 107 -22.35 -9.13 2.38
CA ALA A 107 -23.16 -10.21 2.97
C ALA A 107 -23.47 -9.93 4.44
N ASN A 108 -24.69 -10.24 4.89
CA ASN A 108 -25.02 -10.17 6.31
C ASN A 108 -24.39 -11.37 7.03
N PRO A 109 -23.47 -11.15 8.00
CA PRO A 109 -22.76 -12.25 8.65
C PRO A 109 -23.69 -13.16 9.45
N PHE A 110 -24.78 -12.65 10.02
CA PHE A 110 -25.72 -13.43 10.82
C PHE A 110 -26.61 -14.31 9.94
N GLU A 111 -27.08 -13.78 8.81
CA GLU A 111 -27.84 -14.57 7.83
C GLU A 111 -27.00 -15.72 7.26
N LEU A 112 -25.74 -15.44 6.92
CA LEU A 112 -24.83 -16.46 6.39
C LEU A 112 -24.52 -17.53 7.44
N GLN A 113 -24.27 -17.13 8.69
CA GLN A 113 -24.04 -18.09 9.77
C GLN A 113 -25.30 -18.95 10.02
N ASN A 114 -26.48 -18.34 10.03
CA ASN A 114 -27.74 -19.07 10.20
C ASN A 114 -27.98 -20.09 9.08
N GLN A 115 -27.57 -19.80 7.84
CA GLN A 115 -27.64 -20.76 6.73
C GLN A 115 -26.68 -21.94 6.95
N ILE A 116 -25.46 -21.69 7.40
CA ILE A 116 -24.47 -22.74 7.71
C ILE A 116 -25.00 -23.63 8.85
N ASP A 117 -25.50 -23.02 9.92
CA ASP A 117 -26.01 -23.74 11.10
C ASP A 117 -27.28 -24.54 10.76
N ALA A 118 -28.19 -23.98 9.94
CA ALA A 118 -29.37 -24.68 9.46
C ALA A 118 -29.01 -25.88 8.57
N GLY A 119 -28.01 -25.73 7.68
CA GLY A 119 -27.49 -26.83 6.89
C GLY A 119 -26.93 -27.98 7.74
N ALA A 120 -26.21 -27.64 8.82
CA ALA A 120 -25.72 -28.63 9.79
C ALA A 120 -26.86 -29.39 10.48
N ALA A 121 -27.90 -28.68 10.91
CA ALA A 121 -29.06 -29.27 11.56
C ALA A 121 -29.85 -30.19 10.62
N GLN A 122 -30.09 -29.76 9.38
CA GLN A 122 -30.75 -30.57 8.35
C GLN A 122 -29.98 -31.85 8.05
N LEU A 123 -28.65 -31.77 8.00
CA LEU A 123 -27.81 -32.93 7.78
C LEU A 123 -27.86 -33.93 8.93
N ALA A 124 -27.85 -33.44 10.17
CA ALA A 124 -27.98 -34.29 11.37
C ALA A 124 -29.35 -34.98 11.42
N GLU A 125 -30.42 -34.26 11.06
CA GLU A 125 -31.76 -34.82 10.94
C GLU A 125 -31.82 -35.90 9.84
N GLY A 126 -31.30 -35.59 8.65
CA GLY A 126 -31.26 -36.53 7.52
C GLY A 126 -30.49 -37.82 7.84
N LYS A 127 -29.36 -37.73 8.55
CA LYS A 127 -28.63 -38.91 9.06
C LYS A 127 -29.49 -39.75 10.01
N THR A 128 -30.25 -39.11 10.89
CA THR A 128 -31.15 -39.80 11.83
C THR A 128 -32.28 -40.51 11.08
N GLN A 129 -32.88 -39.85 10.09
CA GLN A 129 -33.93 -40.43 9.24
C GLN A 129 -33.41 -41.61 8.41
N LEU A 130 -32.18 -41.51 7.90
CA LEU A 130 -31.52 -42.58 7.15
C LEU A 130 -31.32 -43.84 8.01
N GLU A 131 -30.82 -43.70 9.23
CA GLU A 131 -30.64 -44.83 10.15
C GLU A 131 -31.98 -45.48 10.54
N ALA A 132 -33.03 -44.67 10.71
CA ALA A 132 -34.39 -45.18 10.91
C ALA A 132 -34.89 -45.96 9.68
N ALA A 133 -34.68 -45.45 8.46
CA ALA A 133 -35.07 -46.12 7.22
C ALA A 133 -34.32 -47.45 7.01
N LYS A 134 -33.00 -47.50 7.32
CA LYS A 134 -32.22 -48.75 7.31
C LYS A 134 -32.76 -49.80 8.26
N THR A 135 -33.17 -49.37 9.45
CA THR A 135 -33.79 -50.25 10.45
C THR A 135 -35.10 -50.80 9.92
N GLN A 136 -35.96 -49.97 9.33
CA GLN A 136 -37.23 -50.39 8.71
C GLN A 136 -37.04 -51.38 7.57
N ILE A 137 -36.07 -51.17 6.67
CA ILE A 137 -35.78 -52.14 5.59
C ILE A 137 -35.29 -53.47 6.17
N THR A 138 -34.47 -53.44 7.21
CA THR A 138 -33.95 -54.66 7.86
C THR A 138 -35.08 -55.44 8.52
N GLU A 139 -35.96 -54.77 9.27
CA GLU A 139 -37.14 -55.38 9.87
C GLU A 139 -38.13 -55.88 8.81
N GLY A 140 -38.35 -55.11 7.74
CA GLY A 140 -39.21 -55.50 6.62
C GLY A 140 -38.69 -56.76 5.90
N ARG A 141 -37.37 -56.88 5.69
CA ARG A 141 -36.76 -58.09 5.14
C ARG A 141 -36.97 -59.31 6.05
N GLN A 142 -36.78 -59.15 7.36
CA GLN A 142 -37.05 -60.23 8.31
C GLN A 142 -38.52 -60.67 8.30
N GLN A 143 -39.45 -59.72 8.18
CA GLN A 143 -40.89 -60.02 8.06
C GLN A 143 -41.23 -60.75 6.76
N LEU A 144 -40.65 -60.34 5.62
CA LEU A 144 -40.84 -61.05 4.35
C LEU A 144 -40.26 -62.46 4.37
N ASP A 145 -39.07 -62.65 4.95
CA ASP A 145 -38.47 -63.99 5.09
C ASP A 145 -39.34 -64.90 5.96
N ALA A 146 -39.93 -64.37 7.03
CA ALA A 146 -40.88 -65.11 7.87
C ALA A 146 -42.20 -65.42 7.12
N GLN A 147 -42.75 -64.48 6.35
CA GLN A 147 -43.95 -64.70 5.52
C GLN A 147 -43.70 -65.74 4.42
N GLN A 148 -42.53 -65.68 3.76
CA GLN A 148 -42.12 -66.67 2.77
C GLN A 148 -42.07 -68.07 3.38
N ALA A 149 -41.44 -68.23 4.56
CA ALA A 149 -41.37 -69.52 5.24
C ALA A 149 -42.75 -70.08 5.63
N GLN A 150 -43.69 -69.21 6.03
CA GLN A 150 -45.07 -69.60 6.32
C GLN A 150 -45.82 -70.04 5.05
N LEU A 151 -45.61 -69.35 3.93
CA LEU A 151 -46.22 -69.69 2.65
C LEU A 151 -45.64 -70.97 2.05
N ASP A 152 -44.34 -71.21 2.18
CA ASP A 152 -43.70 -72.47 1.77
C ASP A 152 -44.26 -73.66 2.57
N ALA A 153 -44.49 -73.48 3.87
CA ALA A 153 -45.13 -74.48 4.73
C ALA A 153 -46.62 -74.71 4.36
N ALA A 154 -47.35 -73.65 4.00
CA ALA A 154 -48.74 -73.75 3.54
C ALA A 154 -48.85 -74.39 2.15
N ALA A 155 -47.89 -74.14 1.26
CA ALA A 155 -47.77 -74.75 -0.06
C ALA A 155 -47.56 -76.26 0.03
N ALA A 156 -46.74 -76.71 0.99
CA ALA A 156 -46.58 -78.13 1.29
C ALA A 156 -47.87 -78.80 1.80
N ALA A 157 -48.83 -78.03 2.32
CA ALA A 157 -50.12 -78.50 2.86
C ALA A 157 -51.31 -78.39 1.88
N GLY A 158 -51.12 -77.84 0.66
CA GLY A 158 -52.14 -77.83 -0.40
C GLY A 158 -53.28 -76.81 -0.24
N ALA A 159 -53.05 -75.67 0.43
CA ALA A 159 -54.08 -74.65 0.66
C ALA A 159 -54.44 -73.85 -0.63
N PRO A 160 -55.72 -73.51 -0.86
CA PRO A 160 -56.14 -72.68 -1.99
C PRO A 160 -55.77 -71.19 -1.81
N GLY A 161 -55.46 -70.48 -2.90
CA GLY A 161 -55.19 -69.02 -2.90
C GLY A 161 -53.71 -68.58 -2.98
N MET A 162 -52.78 -69.50 -3.28
CA MET A 162 -51.33 -69.23 -3.31
C MET A 162 -50.87 -68.21 -4.34
N ASP A 163 -51.52 -68.13 -5.51
CA ASP A 163 -51.10 -67.21 -6.58
C ASP A 163 -51.24 -65.74 -6.15
N GLN A 164 -52.28 -65.40 -5.38
CA GLN A 164 -52.46 -64.06 -4.83
C GLN A 164 -51.44 -63.74 -3.74
N ALA A 165 -51.11 -64.71 -2.88
CA ALA A 165 -50.14 -64.53 -1.81
C ALA A 165 -48.71 -64.36 -2.35
N LEU A 166 -48.34 -65.15 -3.36
CA LEU A 166 -47.06 -65.01 -4.07
C LEU A 166 -46.94 -63.65 -4.78
N ALA A 167 -48.02 -63.19 -5.42
CA ALA A 167 -48.05 -61.87 -6.05
C ALA A 167 -47.85 -60.73 -5.04
N GLN A 168 -48.51 -60.80 -3.87
CA GLN A 168 -48.34 -59.80 -2.80
C GLN A 168 -46.91 -59.78 -2.23
N LEU A 169 -46.31 -60.95 -2.04
CA LEU A 169 -44.92 -61.08 -1.57
C LEU A 169 -43.93 -60.49 -2.57
N GLN A 170 -44.17 -60.71 -3.87
CA GLN A 170 -43.34 -60.15 -4.93
C GLN A 170 -43.42 -58.62 -4.92
N THR A 171 -44.63 -58.04 -4.84
CA THR A 171 -44.80 -56.59 -4.73
C THR A 171 -44.10 -56.02 -3.50
N ALA A 172 -44.26 -56.63 -2.32
CA ALA A 172 -43.60 -56.15 -1.11
C ALA A 172 -42.06 -56.25 -1.20
N ARG A 173 -41.53 -57.24 -1.92
CA ARG A 173 -40.09 -57.39 -2.17
C ARG A 173 -39.58 -56.32 -3.13
N GLU A 174 -40.33 -56.03 -4.19
CA GLU A 174 -40.04 -54.93 -5.12
C GLU A 174 -40.06 -53.56 -4.40
N GLU A 175 -41.00 -53.34 -3.48
CA GLU A 175 -41.07 -52.13 -2.64
C GLU A 175 -39.86 -52.00 -1.70
N LEU A 176 -39.44 -53.09 -1.03
CA LEU A 176 -38.24 -53.07 -0.18
C LEU A 176 -36.96 -52.87 -1.00
N ASP A 177 -36.86 -53.44 -2.18
CA ASP A 177 -35.71 -53.24 -3.06
C ASP A 177 -35.68 -51.82 -3.64
N ALA A 178 -36.84 -51.22 -3.93
CA ALA A 178 -36.95 -49.81 -4.28
C ALA A 178 -36.53 -48.90 -3.12
N GLY A 179 -37.04 -49.16 -1.91
CA GLY A 179 -36.64 -48.42 -0.70
C GLY A 179 -35.15 -48.57 -0.37
N ALA A 180 -34.57 -49.76 -0.57
CA ALA A 180 -33.13 -49.97 -0.40
C ALA A 180 -32.29 -49.17 -1.40
N LYS A 181 -32.75 -49.02 -2.65
CA LYS A 181 -32.11 -48.15 -3.65
C LYS A 181 -32.23 -46.67 -3.27
N GLU A 182 -33.37 -46.25 -2.73
CA GLU A 182 -33.57 -44.88 -2.26
C GLU A 182 -32.66 -44.55 -1.06
N ILE A 183 -32.51 -45.47 -0.11
CA ILE A 183 -31.55 -45.34 1.00
C ILE A 183 -30.13 -45.15 0.47
N ALA A 184 -29.70 -45.95 -0.51
CA ALA A 184 -28.36 -45.82 -1.09
C ALA A 184 -28.15 -44.46 -1.79
N ALA A 185 -29.18 -43.91 -2.44
CA ALA A 185 -29.12 -42.58 -3.05
C ALA A 185 -29.09 -41.45 -1.99
N ASN A 186 -29.87 -41.59 -0.91
CA ASN A 186 -29.87 -40.66 0.21
C ASN A 186 -28.55 -40.68 0.99
N GLU A 187 -27.90 -41.85 1.10
CA GLU A 187 -26.55 -41.99 1.65
C GLU A 187 -25.52 -41.15 0.87
N GLU A 188 -25.51 -41.25 -0.46
CA GLU A 188 -24.58 -40.47 -1.28
C GLU A 188 -24.85 -38.96 -1.14
N THR A 189 -26.11 -38.56 -1.08
CA THR A 189 -26.52 -37.16 -0.89
C THR A 189 -26.09 -36.62 0.48
N LEU A 190 -26.29 -37.40 1.55
CA LEU A 190 -25.86 -37.01 2.90
C LEU A 190 -24.34 -36.99 3.04
N ALA A 191 -23.63 -37.89 2.36
CA ALA A 191 -22.17 -37.87 2.31
C ALA A 191 -21.65 -36.59 1.62
N LEU A 192 -22.23 -36.22 0.48
CA LEU A 192 -21.89 -34.97 -0.20
C LEU A 192 -22.24 -33.74 0.65
N GLY A 193 -23.41 -33.74 1.29
CA GLY A 193 -23.83 -32.68 2.21
C GLY A 193 -22.87 -32.53 3.40
N GLN A 194 -22.35 -33.64 3.93
CA GLN A 194 -21.36 -33.62 5.01
C GLN A 194 -20.06 -32.95 4.54
N ARG A 195 -19.55 -33.35 3.37
CA ARG A 195 -18.34 -32.74 2.77
C ARG A 195 -18.51 -31.25 2.55
N LYS A 196 -19.69 -30.83 2.08
CA LYS A 196 -20.04 -29.41 1.91
C LYS A 196 -20.03 -28.65 3.24
N LEU A 197 -20.57 -29.24 4.30
CA LEU A 197 -20.56 -28.65 5.63
C LEU A 197 -19.14 -28.55 6.20
N ASP A 198 -18.33 -29.59 6.03
CA ASP A 198 -16.93 -29.61 6.48
C ASP A 198 -16.09 -28.55 5.75
N ALA A 199 -16.29 -28.41 4.44
CA ALA A 199 -15.68 -27.33 3.66
C ALA A 199 -16.15 -25.93 4.12
N ALA A 200 -17.40 -25.80 4.56
CA ALA A 200 -17.96 -24.55 5.09
C ALA A 200 -17.60 -24.26 6.55
N ALA A 201 -17.12 -25.25 7.32
CA ALA A 201 -16.81 -25.10 8.74
C ALA A 201 -15.71 -24.05 8.99
N GLY A 202 -14.79 -23.85 8.04
CA GLY A 202 -13.78 -22.79 8.09
C GLY A 202 -14.29 -21.40 7.71
N MET A 203 -15.52 -21.28 7.20
CA MET A 203 -16.11 -20.02 6.72
C MET A 203 -17.08 -19.37 7.72
N ARG A 204 -16.92 -19.65 9.02
CA ARG A 204 -17.76 -19.02 10.06
C ARG A 204 -17.67 -17.50 9.97
N THR A 205 -18.81 -16.84 9.97
CA THR A 205 -18.93 -15.39 9.98
C THR A 205 -19.28 -14.83 11.35
N VAL A 206 -19.69 -15.68 12.28
CA VAL A 206 -19.88 -15.33 13.70
C VAL A 206 -19.03 -16.25 14.57
N SER A 207 -18.31 -15.63 15.51
CA SER A 207 -17.44 -16.33 16.46
C SER A 207 -18.22 -17.31 17.33
N VAL A 208 -17.54 -18.31 17.88
CA VAL A 208 -18.16 -19.36 18.71
C VAL A 208 -18.77 -18.78 19.98
N ASP A 209 -18.19 -17.71 20.54
CA ASP A 209 -18.70 -16.99 21.70
C ASP A 209 -19.78 -15.95 21.37
N GLY A 210 -20.09 -15.77 20.08
CA GLY A 210 -21.09 -14.82 19.58
C GLY A 210 -20.71 -13.35 19.74
N ARG A 211 -19.47 -13.03 20.11
CA ARG A 211 -19.01 -11.66 20.37
C ARG A 211 -18.44 -10.93 19.17
N SER A 212 -18.02 -11.66 18.14
CA SER A 212 -17.39 -11.10 16.96
C SER A 212 -18.09 -11.61 15.71
N ALA A 213 -18.38 -10.71 14.77
CA ALA A 213 -18.93 -11.05 13.47
C ALA A 213 -18.07 -10.42 12.37
N VAL A 214 -17.83 -11.13 11.28
CA VAL A 214 -17.02 -10.65 10.15
C VAL A 214 -17.82 -10.72 8.86
N THR A 215 -17.74 -9.64 8.08
CA THR A 215 -18.22 -9.62 6.70
C THR A 215 -17.14 -9.14 5.76
N GLN A 216 -17.23 -9.58 4.51
CA GLN A 216 -16.36 -9.13 3.42
C GLN A 216 -17.19 -8.24 2.50
N ILE A 217 -16.71 -7.02 2.29
CA ILE A 217 -17.27 -6.10 1.30
C ILE A 217 -16.52 -6.33 0.01
N GLN A 218 -17.22 -6.83 -1.00
CA GLN A 218 -16.68 -7.05 -2.33
C GLN A 218 -16.92 -5.80 -3.18
N PHE A 219 -15.86 -5.20 -3.69
CA PHE A 219 -15.93 -4.08 -4.62
C PHE A 219 -15.98 -4.61 -6.06
N ALA A 220 -16.69 -3.90 -6.94
CA ALA A 220 -16.80 -4.27 -8.35
C ALA A 220 -15.46 -4.17 -9.11
N GLY A 221 -14.52 -3.36 -8.61
CA GLY A 221 -13.18 -3.18 -9.16
C GLY A 221 -12.09 -3.53 -8.15
N SER A 222 -10.83 -3.25 -8.50
CA SER A 222 -9.72 -3.43 -7.55
C SER A 222 -9.90 -2.51 -6.35
N ILE A 223 -9.63 -3.01 -5.13
CA ILE A 223 -9.71 -2.21 -3.90
C ILE A 223 -8.84 -0.94 -4.00
N TYR A 224 -7.73 -1.01 -4.73
CA TYR A 224 -6.77 0.10 -4.94
C TYR A 224 -7.25 1.15 -5.95
N GLU A 225 -8.31 0.86 -6.71
CA GLU A 225 -8.95 1.78 -7.67
C GLU A 225 -10.23 2.42 -7.10
N VAL A 226 -10.69 1.97 -5.92
CA VAL A 226 -11.85 2.54 -5.24
C VAL A 226 -11.54 3.97 -4.80
N LYS A 227 -12.40 4.91 -5.20
CA LYS A 227 -12.25 6.33 -4.91
C LYS A 227 -12.35 6.62 -3.40
N PRO A 228 -11.63 7.64 -2.88
CA PRO A 228 -11.70 8.03 -1.47
C PRO A 228 -13.13 8.32 -1.00
N GLU A 229 -13.95 8.96 -1.83
CA GLU A 229 -15.32 9.33 -1.48
C GLU A 229 -16.18 8.10 -1.18
N VAL A 230 -16.02 7.03 -1.97
CA VAL A 230 -16.74 5.76 -1.77
C VAL A 230 -16.28 5.09 -0.47
N ARG A 231 -14.98 5.14 -0.16
CA ARG A 231 -14.46 4.58 1.09
C ARG A 231 -14.97 5.34 2.32
N GLU A 232 -15.03 6.66 2.25
CA GLU A 232 -15.60 7.49 3.31
C GLU A 232 -17.11 7.25 3.47
N GLU A 233 -17.84 7.07 2.37
CA GLU A 233 -19.25 6.68 2.41
C GLU A 233 -19.46 5.31 3.07
N VAL A 234 -18.64 4.31 2.69
CA VAL A 234 -18.62 2.98 3.35
C VAL A 234 -18.35 3.10 4.84
N LYS A 235 -17.31 3.86 5.23
CA LYS A 235 -16.97 4.11 6.63
C LYS A 235 -18.14 4.73 7.37
N ALA A 236 -18.77 5.76 6.81
CA ALA A 236 -19.87 6.47 7.45
C ALA A 236 -21.06 5.54 7.69
N ILE A 237 -21.50 4.80 6.67
CA ILE A 237 -22.68 3.91 6.75
C ILE A 237 -22.46 2.80 7.78
N ILE A 238 -21.30 2.15 7.78
CA ILE A 238 -21.04 1.02 8.68
C ILE A 238 -20.88 1.51 10.12
N THR A 239 -20.23 2.65 10.32
CA THR A 239 -19.99 3.21 11.67
C THR A 239 -21.30 3.59 12.37
N GLU A 240 -22.40 3.79 11.65
CA GLU A 240 -23.72 3.98 12.27
C GLU A 240 -24.17 2.78 13.11
N ALA A 241 -23.75 1.55 12.74
CA ALA A 241 -24.03 0.36 13.53
C ALA A 241 -23.45 0.47 14.95
N SER A 242 -22.39 1.26 15.15
CA SER A 242 -21.81 1.53 16.47
C SER A 242 -22.77 2.22 17.44
N GLY A 243 -23.82 2.89 16.93
CA GLY A 243 -24.86 3.52 17.75
C GLY A 243 -25.65 2.52 18.62
N SER A 244 -25.61 1.22 18.28
CA SER A 244 -26.24 0.13 19.03
C SER A 244 -25.35 -0.46 20.14
N GLY A 245 -24.17 0.13 20.38
CA GLY A 245 -23.19 -0.37 21.37
C GLY A 245 -22.27 -1.47 20.84
N VAL A 246 -22.22 -1.66 19.51
CA VAL A 246 -21.24 -2.50 18.81
C VAL A 246 -20.00 -1.68 18.49
N GLU A 247 -18.82 -2.28 18.54
CA GLU A 247 -17.60 -1.70 18.01
C GLU A 247 -17.37 -2.19 16.58
N VAL A 248 -17.08 -1.26 15.67
CA VAL A 248 -16.84 -1.56 14.25
C VAL A 248 -15.36 -1.34 13.98
N TYR A 249 -14.69 -2.38 13.48
CA TYR A 249 -13.30 -2.31 13.03
C TYR A 249 -13.22 -2.59 11.54
N LEU A 250 -12.62 -1.67 10.81
CA LEU A 250 -12.44 -1.73 9.37
C LEU A 250 -11.02 -2.19 9.06
N SER A 251 -10.87 -3.15 8.14
CA SER A 251 -9.55 -3.61 7.71
C SER A 251 -8.73 -2.50 7.03
N GLN A 252 -7.40 -2.71 6.96
CA GLN A 252 -6.48 -1.79 6.30
C GLN A 252 -6.89 -1.48 4.86
N SER A 253 -7.40 -2.49 4.13
CA SER A 253 -7.85 -2.35 2.74
C SER A 253 -8.95 -1.28 2.53
N ILE A 254 -9.78 -1.04 3.54
CA ILE A 254 -10.86 -0.03 3.52
C ILE A 254 -10.36 1.31 4.07
N THR A 255 -9.52 1.28 5.09
CA THR A 255 -9.09 2.49 5.83
C THR A 255 -7.92 3.21 5.20
N GLN A 256 -7.04 2.50 4.48
CA GLN A 256 -5.81 3.03 3.92
C GLN A 256 -6.10 3.96 2.73
N ASP A 257 -6.09 5.27 2.98
CA ASP A 257 -6.11 6.27 1.92
C ASP A 257 -4.67 6.60 1.48
N VAL A 258 -4.38 6.36 0.20
CA VAL A 258 -3.07 6.64 -0.42
C VAL A 258 -3.16 7.87 -1.34
N SER A 259 -4.30 8.55 -1.35
CA SER A 259 -4.65 9.58 -2.35
C SER A 259 -4.22 10.99 -1.93
N GLU A 260 -3.91 11.22 -0.65
CA GLU A 260 -3.37 12.52 -0.20
C GLU A 260 -1.91 12.70 -0.63
N VAL A 261 -1.72 13.25 -1.83
CA VAL A 261 -0.41 13.63 -2.38
C VAL A 261 0.30 14.70 -1.52
N LEU A 262 -0.46 15.54 -0.80
CA LEU A 262 0.02 16.59 0.08
C LEU A 262 -0.52 16.40 1.50
N GLY A 263 0.12 15.53 2.27
CA GLY A 263 -0.21 15.33 3.68
C GLY A 263 0.19 16.53 4.57
N THR A 264 -0.46 16.63 5.72
CA THR A 264 -0.13 17.63 6.76
C THR A 264 1.34 17.61 7.18
N ALA A 265 1.96 16.42 7.17
CA ALA A 265 3.37 16.23 7.46
C ALA A 265 4.31 16.99 6.49
N GLU A 266 3.96 17.07 5.21
CA GLU A 266 4.77 17.76 4.20
C GLU A 266 4.74 19.28 4.43
N ILE A 267 3.55 19.82 4.75
CA ILE A 267 3.39 21.24 5.09
C ILE A 267 4.24 21.59 6.33
N ILE A 268 4.21 20.73 7.35
CA ILE A 268 5.04 20.88 8.54
C ILE A 268 6.53 20.81 8.18
N GLY A 269 6.94 19.84 7.35
CA GLY A 269 8.32 19.68 6.88
C GLY A 269 8.85 20.92 6.15
N VAL A 270 8.07 21.46 5.20
CA VAL A 270 8.35 22.72 4.50
C VAL A 270 8.47 23.89 5.48
N GLY A 271 7.57 23.97 6.47
CA GLY A 271 7.60 25.01 7.51
C GLY A 271 8.86 24.95 8.38
N VAL A 272 9.26 23.75 8.80
CA VAL A 272 10.50 23.52 9.55
C VAL A 272 11.73 23.84 8.70
N ALA A 273 11.77 23.40 7.44
CA ALA A 273 12.86 23.75 6.53
C ALA A 273 13.00 25.26 6.34
N ALA A 274 11.88 25.97 6.16
CA ALA A 274 11.87 27.43 6.09
C ALA A 274 12.42 28.08 7.36
N LEU A 275 12.03 27.59 8.55
CA LEU A 275 12.55 28.06 9.84
C LEU A 275 14.07 27.86 9.94
N VAL A 276 14.56 26.66 9.61
CA VAL A 276 16.00 26.34 9.62
C VAL A 276 16.77 27.24 8.65
N LEU A 277 16.27 27.44 7.43
CA LEU A 277 16.88 28.32 6.44
C LEU A 277 16.92 29.79 6.90
N ILE A 278 15.86 30.27 7.55
CA ILE A 278 15.80 31.63 8.12
C ILE A 278 16.86 31.78 9.22
N VAL A 279 16.98 30.80 10.12
CA VAL A 279 17.98 30.80 11.19
C VAL A 279 19.40 30.76 10.61
N MET A 280 19.64 29.94 9.58
CA MET A 280 20.96 29.77 8.96
C MET A 280 21.40 31.03 8.19
N LEU A 281 20.50 31.64 7.41
CA LEU A 281 20.85 32.71 6.47
C LEU A 281 20.61 34.13 7.04
N GLY A 282 19.77 34.24 8.07
CA GLY A 282 19.51 35.48 8.81
C GLY A 282 18.66 36.51 8.06
N THR A 283 18.11 36.18 6.89
CA THR A 283 17.15 37.03 6.16
C THR A 283 16.08 36.17 5.48
N LEU A 284 14.84 36.67 5.45
CA LEU A 284 13.72 35.97 4.81
C LEU A 284 13.92 35.80 3.30
N ILE A 285 14.56 36.78 2.65
CA ILE A 285 14.82 36.74 1.19
C ILE A 285 15.85 35.66 0.86
N ALA A 286 16.93 35.54 1.65
CA ALA A 286 17.94 34.52 1.42
C ALA A 286 17.40 33.11 1.68
N ALA A 287 16.52 32.94 2.68
CA ALA A 287 15.86 31.67 2.99
C ALA A 287 14.77 31.30 1.98
N GLY A 288 13.99 32.28 1.53
CA GLY A 288 12.90 32.07 0.59
C GLY A 288 13.38 31.66 -0.81
N LEU A 289 14.58 32.06 -1.23
CA LEU A 289 15.10 31.71 -2.56
C LEU A 289 15.32 30.19 -2.72
N PRO A 290 16.13 29.49 -1.89
CA PRO A 290 16.27 28.04 -1.99
C PRO A 290 14.93 27.30 -1.98
N LEU A 291 14.01 27.72 -1.12
CA LEU A 291 12.69 27.12 -1.01
C LEU A 291 11.86 27.31 -2.29
N LEU A 292 11.81 28.54 -2.81
CA LEU A 292 11.10 28.84 -4.06
C LEU A 292 11.66 28.04 -5.24
N MET A 293 12.98 27.93 -5.33
CA MET A 293 13.64 27.17 -6.41
C MET A 293 13.32 25.68 -6.30
N ALA A 294 13.34 25.12 -5.10
CA ALA A 294 12.94 23.73 -4.87
C ALA A 294 11.48 23.49 -5.27
N ILE A 295 10.56 24.35 -4.86
CA ILE A 295 9.14 24.27 -5.22
C ILE A 295 8.95 24.34 -6.74
N ILE A 296 9.65 25.23 -7.45
CA ILE A 296 9.57 25.31 -8.92
C ILE A 296 10.09 24.02 -9.56
N GLY A 297 11.24 23.50 -9.10
CA GLY A 297 11.80 22.25 -9.63
C GLY A 297 10.86 21.06 -9.42
N VAL A 298 10.29 20.93 -8.23
CA VAL A 298 9.28 19.92 -7.90
C VAL A 298 8.01 20.10 -8.70
N ALA A 299 7.48 21.32 -8.82
CA ALA A 299 6.25 21.58 -9.57
C ALA A 299 6.39 21.21 -11.05
N VAL A 300 7.55 21.48 -11.66
CA VAL A 300 7.83 21.08 -13.04
C VAL A 300 8.01 19.55 -13.14
N GLY A 301 8.73 18.94 -12.20
CA GLY A 301 8.96 17.49 -12.21
C GLY A 301 7.68 16.69 -11.99
N VAL A 302 6.98 16.96 -10.90
CA VAL A 302 5.69 16.36 -10.56
C VAL A 302 4.64 16.70 -11.61
N GLY A 303 4.55 17.95 -12.08
CA GLY A 303 3.66 18.33 -13.17
C GLY A 303 3.95 17.56 -14.46
N GLY A 304 5.23 17.33 -14.77
CA GLY A 304 5.65 16.46 -15.88
C GLY A 304 5.20 15.01 -15.69
N THR A 305 5.28 14.48 -14.47
CA THR A 305 4.77 13.13 -14.17
C THR A 305 3.25 13.04 -14.33
N PHE A 306 2.50 14.04 -13.87
CA PHE A 306 1.06 14.13 -14.09
C PHE A 306 0.69 14.25 -15.57
N ALA A 307 1.43 15.03 -16.35
CA ALA A 307 1.19 15.15 -17.79
C ALA A 307 1.42 13.81 -18.53
N LEU A 308 2.31 12.97 -18.01
CA LEU A 308 2.58 11.63 -18.56
C LEU A 308 1.62 10.56 -18.02
N SER A 309 0.84 10.83 -16.96
CA SER A 309 0.00 9.81 -16.34
C SER A 309 -1.19 9.38 -17.20
N GLY A 310 -1.58 10.18 -18.20
CA GLY A 310 -2.60 9.79 -19.18
C GLY A 310 -2.14 8.71 -20.17
N VAL A 311 -0.83 8.53 -20.34
CA VAL A 311 -0.25 7.54 -21.29
C VAL A 311 0.52 6.43 -20.58
N ILE A 312 1.00 6.68 -19.37
CA ILE A 312 1.74 5.72 -18.54
C ILE A 312 1.01 5.62 -17.20
N GLU A 313 0.61 4.41 -16.82
CA GLU A 313 0.02 4.17 -15.50
C GLU A 313 1.03 4.53 -14.41
N MET A 314 0.69 5.50 -13.56
CA MET A 314 1.59 6.00 -12.52
C MET A 314 1.04 5.68 -11.13
N ALA A 315 1.94 5.21 -10.26
CA ALA A 315 1.62 4.98 -8.86
C ALA A 315 1.67 6.28 -8.07
N SER A 316 0.72 6.50 -7.15
CA SER A 316 0.67 7.69 -6.28
C SER A 316 1.96 7.85 -5.47
N VAL A 317 2.55 6.73 -5.05
CA VAL A 317 3.85 6.66 -4.34
C VAL A 317 5.00 7.28 -5.17
N SER A 318 4.93 7.21 -6.51
CA SER A 318 5.94 7.82 -7.40
C SER A 318 5.97 9.33 -7.27
N VAL A 319 4.79 9.95 -7.19
CA VAL A 319 4.65 11.40 -7.02
C VAL A 319 5.13 11.82 -5.63
N PHE A 320 4.76 11.06 -4.60
CA PHE A 320 5.22 11.31 -3.24
C PHE A 320 6.75 11.26 -3.13
N LEU A 321 7.38 10.23 -3.68
CA LEU A 321 8.84 10.09 -3.68
C LEU A 321 9.51 11.20 -4.50
N ALA A 322 8.95 11.57 -5.65
CA ALA A 322 9.46 12.67 -6.47
C ALA A 322 9.38 14.02 -5.75
N LEU A 323 8.28 14.28 -5.03
CA LEU A 323 8.09 15.48 -4.23
C LEU A 323 9.09 15.53 -3.07
N MET A 324 9.15 14.48 -2.26
CA MET A 324 10.00 14.41 -1.07
C MET A 324 11.49 14.56 -1.44
N LEU A 325 11.97 13.77 -2.42
CA LEU A 325 13.37 13.84 -2.84
C LEU A 325 13.66 15.13 -3.61
N GLY A 326 12.75 15.57 -4.49
CA GLY A 326 12.92 16.78 -5.28
C GLY A 326 13.01 18.03 -4.42
N LEU A 327 12.18 18.12 -3.37
CA LEU A 327 12.21 19.25 -2.43
C LEU A 327 13.50 19.23 -1.60
N ALA A 328 13.84 18.09 -0.98
CA ALA A 328 15.04 17.95 -0.16
C ALA A 328 16.30 18.34 -0.97
N VAL A 329 16.46 17.72 -2.13
CA VAL A 329 17.60 17.93 -3.00
C VAL A 329 17.60 19.35 -3.59
N GLY A 330 16.45 19.87 -4.00
CA GLY A 330 16.30 21.21 -4.56
C GLY A 330 16.65 22.32 -3.57
N ILE A 331 16.26 22.16 -2.29
CA ILE A 331 16.60 23.09 -1.21
C ILE A 331 18.11 23.09 -1.01
N ASP A 332 18.71 21.91 -0.81
CA ASP A 332 20.14 21.78 -0.51
C ASP A 332 21.02 22.35 -1.64
N TYR A 333 20.69 22.01 -2.88
CA TYR A 333 21.49 22.44 -4.04
C TYR A 333 21.41 23.95 -4.26
N SER A 334 20.21 24.52 -4.12
CA SER A 334 20.04 25.97 -4.19
C SER A 334 20.72 26.67 -3.02
N LEU A 335 20.62 26.11 -1.81
CA LEU A 335 21.27 26.62 -0.61
C LEU A 335 22.79 26.62 -0.74
N PHE A 336 23.42 25.59 -1.30
CA PHE A 336 24.87 25.56 -1.52
C PHE A 336 25.35 26.70 -2.42
N ILE A 337 24.62 27.00 -3.50
CA ILE A 337 24.95 28.08 -4.42
C ILE A 337 24.68 29.44 -3.76
N VAL A 338 23.54 29.60 -3.09
CA VAL A 338 23.16 30.83 -2.37
C VAL A 338 24.14 31.15 -1.25
N ASN A 339 24.50 30.16 -0.43
CA ASN A 339 25.44 30.34 0.68
C ASN A 339 26.84 30.69 0.16
N ARG A 340 27.29 30.04 -0.92
CA ARG A 340 28.58 30.37 -1.55
C ARG A 340 28.60 31.80 -2.10
N HIS A 341 27.54 32.19 -2.80
CA HIS A 341 27.40 33.55 -3.32
C HIS A 341 27.35 34.57 -2.18
N ARG A 342 26.56 34.32 -1.14
CA ARG A 342 26.47 35.15 0.07
C ARG A 342 27.84 35.35 0.72
N THR A 343 28.60 34.28 0.91
CA THR A 343 29.96 34.37 1.45
C THR A 343 30.85 35.22 0.56
N GLN A 344 30.87 34.99 -0.75
CA GLN A 344 31.69 35.78 -1.69
C GLN A 344 31.33 37.28 -1.70
N LEU A 345 30.03 37.63 -1.58
CA LEU A 345 29.61 39.03 -1.45
C LEU A 345 30.13 39.68 -0.17
N LEU A 346 30.11 38.95 0.95
CA LEU A 346 30.65 39.44 2.21
C LEU A 346 32.17 39.69 2.13
N HIS A 347 32.89 38.99 1.26
CA HIS A 347 34.32 39.24 0.97
C HIS A 347 34.54 40.34 -0.09
N GLY A 348 33.49 41.06 -0.50
CA GLY A 348 33.61 42.20 -1.42
C GLY A 348 33.69 41.83 -2.91
N MET A 349 33.39 40.58 -3.28
CA MET A 349 33.35 40.17 -4.68
C MET A 349 32.20 40.84 -5.44
N ALA A 350 32.44 41.25 -6.69
CA ALA A 350 31.42 41.82 -7.56
C ALA A 350 30.28 40.79 -7.83
N MET A 351 29.03 41.24 -7.91
CA MET A 351 27.85 40.38 -8.05
C MET A 351 27.94 39.40 -9.23
N GLU A 352 28.29 39.88 -10.43
CA GLU A 352 28.40 39.03 -11.64
C GLU A 352 29.44 37.93 -11.45
N GLU A 353 30.62 38.31 -10.96
CA GLU A 353 31.72 37.37 -10.73
C GLU A 353 31.39 36.38 -9.62
N SER A 354 30.70 36.84 -8.57
CA SER A 354 30.28 35.97 -7.48
C SER A 354 29.24 34.94 -7.92
N VAL A 355 28.21 35.34 -8.68
CA VAL A 355 27.24 34.37 -9.20
C VAL A 355 27.95 33.35 -10.11
N ALA A 356 28.81 33.81 -11.03
CA ALA A 356 29.53 32.93 -11.93
C ALA A 356 30.48 31.98 -11.18
N ARG A 357 31.25 32.46 -10.20
CA ARG A 357 32.13 31.61 -9.37
C ARG A 357 31.35 30.64 -8.48
N ALA A 358 30.25 31.08 -7.87
CA ALA A 358 29.40 30.21 -7.06
C ALA A 358 28.85 29.04 -7.89
N THR A 359 28.34 29.30 -9.10
CA THR A 359 27.90 28.25 -10.03
C THR A 359 29.07 27.39 -10.52
N GLY A 360 30.23 27.98 -10.79
CA GLY A 360 31.43 27.24 -11.23
C GLY A 360 31.98 26.28 -10.16
N THR A 361 31.99 26.68 -8.88
CA THR A 361 32.53 25.84 -7.79
C THR A 361 31.46 24.98 -7.13
N SER A 362 30.42 25.59 -6.57
CA SER A 362 29.38 24.84 -5.84
C SER A 362 28.47 24.09 -6.80
N GLY A 363 28.22 24.65 -7.99
CA GLY A 363 27.43 23.96 -9.02
C GLY A 363 28.09 22.67 -9.51
N ASN A 364 29.42 22.54 -9.45
CA ASN A 364 30.08 21.28 -9.79
C ASN A 364 29.77 20.18 -8.76
N SER A 365 29.77 20.52 -7.47
CA SER A 365 29.36 19.60 -6.41
C SER A 365 27.88 19.24 -6.54
N VAL A 366 27.02 20.21 -6.86
CA VAL A 366 25.59 20.00 -7.10
C VAL A 366 25.34 19.07 -8.29
N LEU A 367 26.01 19.29 -9.43
CA LEU A 367 25.87 18.46 -10.62
C LEU A 367 26.33 17.02 -10.34
N PHE A 368 27.46 16.85 -9.65
CA PHE A 368 27.98 15.53 -9.31
C PHE A 368 27.04 14.79 -8.36
N ALA A 369 26.65 15.43 -7.25
CA ALA A 369 25.72 14.87 -6.26
C ALA A 369 24.37 14.52 -6.92
N GLY A 370 23.83 15.42 -7.74
CA GLY A 370 22.58 15.22 -8.45
C GLY A 370 22.65 14.05 -9.43
N LEU A 371 23.74 13.94 -10.20
CA LEU A 371 23.95 12.82 -11.11
C LEU A 371 24.01 11.48 -10.37
N THR A 372 24.69 11.42 -9.22
CA THR A 372 24.70 10.20 -8.38
C THR A 372 23.31 9.79 -7.92
N VAL A 373 22.47 10.75 -7.50
CA VAL A 373 21.09 10.46 -7.10
C VAL A 373 20.25 10.01 -8.30
N VAL A 374 20.37 10.68 -9.44
CA VAL A 374 19.67 10.31 -10.69
C VAL A 374 20.02 8.88 -11.12
N ILE A 375 21.30 8.52 -11.09
CA ILE A 375 21.76 7.15 -11.42
C ILE A 375 21.22 6.13 -10.40
N ALA A 376 21.27 6.44 -9.11
CA ALA A 376 20.76 5.56 -8.07
C ALA A 376 19.24 5.32 -8.21
N LEU A 377 18.47 6.37 -8.53
CA LEU A 377 17.04 6.25 -8.76
C LEU A 377 16.71 5.52 -10.07
N ALA A 378 17.48 5.76 -11.13
CA ALA A 378 17.34 5.02 -12.39
C ALA A 378 17.66 3.52 -12.23
N ALA A 379 18.50 3.15 -11.25
CA ALA A 379 18.82 1.76 -10.95
C ALA A 379 17.60 0.95 -10.43
N LEU A 380 16.52 1.61 -9.99
CA LEU A 380 15.26 0.93 -9.66
C LEU A 380 14.57 0.31 -10.89
N ALA A 381 15.06 0.57 -12.11
CA ALA A 381 14.64 -0.14 -13.31
C ALA A 381 15.22 -1.56 -13.42
N VAL A 382 16.32 -1.84 -12.71
CA VAL A 382 17.06 -3.12 -12.80
C VAL A 382 16.24 -4.34 -12.34
N PRO A 383 15.43 -4.27 -11.25
CA PRO A 383 14.60 -5.40 -10.81
C PRO A 383 13.53 -5.86 -11.80
N GLY A 384 13.23 -5.08 -12.86
CA GLY A 384 12.20 -5.43 -13.84
C GLY A 384 10.76 -5.27 -13.36
N LEU A 385 10.54 -4.62 -12.21
CA LEU A 385 9.21 -4.32 -11.68
C LEU A 385 8.72 -2.97 -12.24
N PRO A 386 7.57 -2.92 -12.97
CA PRO A 386 7.11 -1.69 -13.61
C PRO A 386 6.91 -0.53 -12.63
N PHE A 387 6.31 -0.79 -11.47
CA PHE A 387 6.07 0.24 -10.47
C PHE A 387 7.38 0.84 -9.91
N LEU A 388 8.41 0.02 -9.66
CA LEU A 388 9.73 0.50 -9.22
C LEU A 388 10.42 1.31 -10.31
N THR A 389 10.30 0.86 -11.57
CA THR A 389 10.91 1.53 -12.72
C THR A 389 10.32 2.93 -12.91
N ILE A 390 8.99 3.04 -12.92
CA ILE A 390 8.29 4.32 -13.09
C ILE A 390 8.57 5.24 -11.91
N MET A 391 8.51 4.72 -10.67
CA MET A 391 8.85 5.46 -9.45
C MET A 391 10.29 6.01 -9.50
N GLY A 392 11.26 5.16 -9.85
CA GLY A 392 12.66 5.53 -9.97
C GLY A 392 12.89 6.58 -11.05
N LEU A 393 12.31 6.41 -12.24
CA LEU A 393 12.46 7.35 -13.36
C LEU A 393 11.75 8.69 -13.11
N ALA A 394 10.57 8.68 -12.50
CA ALA A 394 9.84 9.89 -12.09
C ALA A 394 10.65 10.70 -11.06
N GLY A 395 11.18 10.02 -10.04
CA GLY A 395 12.07 10.64 -9.05
C GLY A 395 13.36 11.17 -9.68
N ALA A 396 14.01 10.38 -10.53
CA ALA A 396 15.22 10.77 -11.24
C ALA A 396 15.00 12.01 -12.13
N GLY A 397 13.90 12.04 -12.88
CA GLY A 397 13.52 13.19 -13.71
C GLY A 397 13.28 14.44 -12.88
N THR A 398 12.60 14.31 -11.75
CA THR A 398 12.34 15.43 -10.82
C THR A 398 13.63 15.96 -10.20
N VAL A 399 14.54 15.09 -9.76
CA VAL A 399 15.86 15.48 -9.25
C VAL A 399 16.70 16.16 -10.34
N ALA A 400 16.69 15.63 -11.56
CA ALA A 400 17.40 16.23 -12.69
C ALA A 400 16.88 17.66 -12.98
N LEU A 401 15.55 17.86 -12.93
CA LEU A 401 14.94 19.18 -13.06
C LEU A 401 15.32 20.11 -11.90
N ALA A 402 15.33 19.62 -10.66
CA ALA A 402 15.79 20.40 -9.51
C ALA A 402 17.26 20.86 -9.66
N VAL A 403 18.14 19.98 -10.17
CA VAL A 403 19.53 20.33 -10.50
C VAL A 403 19.59 21.40 -11.60
N LEU A 404 18.79 21.26 -12.66
CA LEU A 404 18.71 22.26 -13.73
C LEU A 404 18.23 23.62 -13.21
N VAL A 405 17.21 23.65 -12.36
CA VAL A 405 16.74 24.86 -11.68
C VAL A 405 17.86 25.48 -10.84
N ALA A 406 18.55 24.67 -10.03
CA ALA A 406 19.66 25.14 -9.19
C ALA A 406 20.82 25.72 -10.01
N LEU A 407 21.13 25.15 -11.18
CA LEU A 407 22.25 25.60 -12.03
C LEU A 407 21.88 26.74 -13.00
N THR A 408 20.60 27.01 -13.22
CA THR A 408 20.15 28.01 -14.21
C THR A 408 19.27 29.11 -13.62
N LEU A 409 18.14 28.74 -13.01
CA LEU A 409 17.18 29.69 -12.47
C LEU A 409 17.71 30.35 -11.20
N THR A 410 18.35 29.59 -10.30
CA THR A 410 18.91 30.15 -9.06
C THR A 410 19.93 31.27 -9.36
N PRO A 411 20.96 31.09 -10.23
CA PRO A 411 21.85 32.18 -10.65
C PRO A 411 21.14 33.40 -11.25
N ALA A 412 20.08 33.20 -12.04
CA ALA A 412 19.29 34.30 -12.61
C ALA A 412 18.56 35.08 -11.51
N MET A 413 17.97 34.38 -10.54
CA MET A 413 17.26 34.97 -9.40
C MET A 413 18.19 35.72 -8.45
N LEU A 414 19.40 35.20 -8.21
CA LEU A 414 20.46 35.92 -7.47
C LEU A 414 20.74 37.29 -8.10
N GLY A 415 20.72 37.36 -9.44
CA GLY A 415 20.83 38.61 -10.17
C GLY A 415 19.73 39.62 -9.82
N PHE A 416 18.47 39.19 -9.71
CA PHE A 416 17.34 40.07 -9.37
C PHE A 416 17.35 40.54 -7.92
N ILE A 417 17.71 39.65 -6.99
CA ILE A 417 17.70 39.95 -5.56
C ILE A 417 18.83 40.93 -5.20
N GLY A 418 19.99 40.81 -5.86
CA GLY A 418 21.11 41.72 -5.63
C GLY A 418 21.65 41.64 -4.20
N THR A 419 21.99 42.78 -3.62
CA THR A 419 22.58 42.86 -2.27
C THR A 419 21.60 42.55 -1.13
N ARG A 420 20.31 42.36 -1.43
CA ARG A 420 19.25 42.12 -0.43
C ARG A 420 19.30 40.74 0.24
N MET A 421 20.19 39.85 -0.21
CA MET A 421 20.44 38.55 0.45
C MET A 421 21.25 38.66 1.75
N VAL A 422 21.92 39.79 1.95
CA VAL A 422 22.77 40.02 3.12
C VAL A 422 22.10 41.07 3.99
N SER A 423 21.92 40.78 5.29
CA SER A 423 21.35 41.74 6.24
C SER A 423 22.28 42.94 6.43
N LYS A 424 21.72 44.09 6.81
CA LYS A 424 22.53 45.30 7.10
C LYS A 424 23.60 45.01 8.17
N GLY A 425 23.23 44.31 9.23
CA GLY A 425 24.17 43.92 10.28
C GLY A 425 25.26 42.95 9.82
N ALA A 426 24.99 42.06 8.87
CA ALA A 426 26.01 41.19 8.29
C ALA A 426 26.97 41.98 7.38
N TRP A 427 26.46 42.94 6.61
CA TRP A 427 27.27 43.85 5.82
C TRP A 427 28.21 44.69 6.69
N ASP A 428 27.71 45.26 7.78
CA ASP A 428 28.52 46.10 8.66
C ASP A 428 29.65 45.30 9.33
N LYS A 429 29.36 44.09 9.81
CA LYS A 429 30.36 43.17 10.36
C LYS A 429 31.40 42.74 9.33
N ALA A 430 30.99 42.44 8.11
CA ALA A 430 31.94 42.04 7.07
C ALA A 430 32.81 43.21 6.61
N ARG A 431 32.25 44.43 6.52
CA ARG A 431 33.04 45.63 6.21
C ARG A 431 34.11 45.91 7.26
N THR A 432 33.77 45.82 8.55
CA THR A 432 34.75 46.03 9.63
C THR A 432 35.79 44.92 9.66
N ALA A 433 35.38 43.65 9.46
CA ALA A 433 36.30 42.52 9.39
C ALA A 433 37.26 42.64 8.20
N ASN A 434 36.76 42.93 6.99
CA ASN A 434 37.58 43.09 5.79
C ASN A 434 38.51 44.30 5.90
N ALA A 435 38.05 45.42 6.48
CA ALA A 435 38.89 46.59 6.72
C ALA A 435 40.02 46.29 7.72
N ALA A 436 39.72 45.59 8.82
CA ALA A 436 40.72 45.16 9.78
C ALA A 436 41.71 44.16 9.18
N ALA A 437 41.25 43.22 8.34
CA ALA A 437 42.10 42.26 7.63
C ALA A 437 43.02 42.96 6.62
N ALA A 438 42.49 43.93 5.85
CA ALA A 438 43.28 44.73 4.91
C ALA A 438 44.35 45.57 5.63
N GLU A 439 44.03 46.15 6.79
CA GLU A 439 45.00 46.88 7.61
C GLU A 439 46.09 45.94 8.17
N LYS A 440 45.71 44.74 8.62
CA LYS A 440 46.64 43.71 9.09
C LYS A 440 47.57 43.23 7.96
N ALA A 441 47.04 43.04 6.77
CA ALA A 441 47.78 42.67 5.55
C ALA A 441 48.80 43.75 5.18
N ALA A 442 48.37 45.02 5.18
CA ALA A 442 49.24 46.16 4.92
C ALA A 442 50.39 46.26 5.94
N ARG A 443 50.12 45.99 7.23
CA ARG A 443 51.16 45.98 8.28
C ARG A 443 52.11 44.77 8.19
N ALA A 444 51.61 43.62 7.73
CA ALA A 444 52.39 42.39 7.61
C ALA A 444 53.19 42.28 6.30
N GLY A 445 52.95 43.18 5.33
CA GLY A 445 53.57 43.10 4.00
C GLY A 445 53.12 41.89 3.18
N THR A 446 51.96 41.32 3.50
CA THR A 446 51.39 40.13 2.86
C THR A 446 50.03 40.43 2.25
N SER A 447 49.48 39.53 1.43
CA SER A 447 48.10 39.67 0.95
C SER A 447 47.10 39.37 2.07
N ALA A 448 45.94 40.03 2.04
CA ALA A 448 44.83 39.73 2.94
C ALA A 448 44.39 38.26 2.84
N GLU A 449 44.41 37.70 1.62
CA GLU A 449 44.14 36.29 1.34
C GLU A 449 45.11 35.35 2.07
N ALA A 450 46.42 35.67 2.13
CA ALA A 450 47.41 34.82 2.81
C ALA A 450 47.26 34.84 4.34
N LEU A 451 46.83 35.97 4.92
CA LEU A 451 46.54 36.07 6.35
C LEU A 451 45.25 35.34 6.73
N GLU A 452 44.27 35.36 5.84
CA GLU A 452 43.01 34.65 6.01
C GLU A 452 43.22 33.13 5.90
N GLU A 453 43.99 32.66 4.92
CA GLU A 453 44.41 31.25 4.83
C GLU A 453 45.14 30.79 6.10
N ALA A 454 46.03 31.62 6.66
CA ALA A 454 46.72 31.31 7.91
C ALA A 454 45.74 31.23 9.10
N ALA A 455 44.75 32.12 9.17
CA ALA A 455 43.74 32.13 10.22
C ALA A 455 42.77 30.93 10.10
N ASP A 456 42.40 30.54 8.89
CA ASP A 456 41.59 29.34 8.60
C ASP A 456 42.36 28.06 8.95
N GLN A 457 43.65 28.00 8.63
CA GLN A 457 44.51 26.89 9.05
C GLN A 457 44.61 26.78 10.57
N GLU A 458 44.70 27.90 11.29
CA GLU A 458 44.73 27.91 12.77
C GLU A 458 43.39 27.49 13.38
N HIS A 459 42.27 27.93 12.82
CA HIS A 459 40.93 27.48 13.22
C HIS A 459 40.75 25.98 12.97
N SER A 460 41.23 25.47 11.83
CA SER A 460 41.18 24.04 11.51
C SER A 460 41.99 23.15 12.47
N ARG A 461 42.90 23.73 13.27
CA ARG A 461 43.67 23.00 14.31
C ARG A 461 42.92 22.85 15.63
N HIS A 462 41.75 23.45 15.76
CA HIS A 462 40.89 23.42 16.94
C HIS A 462 39.47 22.93 16.58
N GLY A 463 38.74 22.41 17.57
CA GLY A 463 37.38 21.90 17.37
C GLY A 463 37.27 20.45 16.90
N TRP A 464 36.05 20.04 16.54
CA TRP A 464 35.70 18.65 16.23
C TRP A 464 36.50 18.06 15.07
N GLY A 465 36.72 18.83 13.99
CA GLY A 465 37.53 18.38 12.85
C GLY A 465 38.99 18.08 13.24
N ALA A 466 39.59 18.91 14.09
CA ALA A 466 40.93 18.67 14.61
C ALA A 466 41.01 17.42 15.49
N PHE A 467 39.98 17.13 16.29
CA PHE A 467 39.90 15.90 17.06
C PHE A 467 39.81 14.66 16.15
N VAL A 468 38.95 14.69 15.14
CA VAL A 468 38.78 13.57 14.18
C VAL A 468 40.07 13.29 13.42
N THR A 469 40.74 14.33 12.93
CA THR A 469 42.01 14.20 12.20
C THR A 469 43.20 13.81 13.08
N ARG A 470 43.19 14.14 14.38
CA ARG A 470 44.23 13.71 15.34
C ARG A 470 44.10 12.24 15.75
N HIS A 471 42.89 11.68 15.76
CA HIS A 471 42.64 10.29 16.16
C HIS A 471 41.87 9.50 15.09
N PRO A 472 42.37 9.42 13.84
CA PRO A 472 41.61 8.89 12.71
C PRO A 472 41.26 7.41 12.87
N ILE A 473 42.19 6.59 13.39
CA ILE A 473 41.95 5.15 13.57
C ILE A 473 40.92 4.89 14.68
N ILE A 474 40.98 5.63 15.78
CA ILE A 474 40.03 5.47 16.90
C ILE A 474 38.64 5.88 16.42
N VAL A 475 38.51 7.05 15.80
CA VAL A 475 37.22 7.54 15.29
C VAL A 475 36.67 6.58 14.22
N LEU A 476 37.49 6.17 13.25
CA LEU A 476 37.08 5.20 12.24
C LEU A 476 36.60 3.88 12.87
N SER A 477 37.37 3.33 13.83
CA SER A 477 37.02 2.05 14.48
C SER A 477 35.73 2.16 15.28
N VAL A 478 35.56 3.24 16.05
CA VAL A 478 34.35 3.48 16.83
C VAL A 478 33.15 3.68 15.92
N THR A 479 33.28 4.48 14.85
CA THR A 479 32.20 4.71 13.88
C THR A 479 31.82 3.43 13.15
N VAL A 480 32.79 2.65 12.66
CA VAL A 480 32.54 1.37 11.98
C VAL A 480 31.89 0.38 12.93
N LEU A 481 32.38 0.27 14.17
CA LEU A 481 31.79 -0.63 15.18
C LEU A 481 30.36 -0.21 15.53
N ALA A 482 30.10 1.09 15.72
CA ALA A 482 28.77 1.61 15.98
C ALA A 482 27.81 1.35 14.81
N LEU A 483 28.26 1.55 13.56
CA LEU A 483 27.49 1.23 12.36
C LEU A 483 27.24 -0.28 12.23
N ALA A 484 28.23 -1.12 12.55
CA ALA A 484 28.06 -2.57 12.53
C ALA A 484 27.05 -3.05 13.58
N ILE A 485 27.10 -2.51 14.81
CA ILE A 485 26.15 -2.84 15.88
C ILE A 485 24.73 -2.39 15.51
N THR A 486 24.58 -1.18 14.97
CA THR A 486 23.27 -0.66 14.51
C THR A 486 22.73 -1.41 13.30
N ALA A 487 23.59 -2.06 12.51
CA ALA A 487 23.19 -2.93 11.40
C ALA A 487 22.79 -4.36 11.84
N LEU A 488 23.09 -4.81 13.07
CA LEU A 488 22.76 -6.17 13.50
C LEU A 488 21.26 -6.53 13.39
N PRO A 489 20.30 -5.65 13.71
CA PRO A 489 18.87 -5.95 13.52
C PRO A 489 18.51 -6.23 12.05
N ALA A 490 19.27 -5.72 11.08
CA ALA A 490 19.02 -5.98 9.66
C ALA A 490 19.16 -7.46 9.31
N ALA A 491 19.97 -8.22 10.05
CA ALA A 491 20.11 -9.67 9.87
C ALA A 491 18.87 -10.45 10.32
N GLN A 492 17.96 -9.82 11.07
CA GLN A 492 16.71 -10.43 11.56
C GLN A 492 15.47 -9.92 10.81
N LEU A 493 15.67 -9.19 9.70
CA LEU A 493 14.57 -8.67 8.89
C LEU A 493 13.72 -9.82 8.33
N ARG A 494 12.45 -9.83 8.70
CA ARG A 494 11.42 -10.61 8.03
C ARG A 494 10.71 -9.69 7.05
N VAL A 495 10.69 -10.09 5.79
CA VAL A 495 10.03 -9.32 4.73
C VAL A 495 8.62 -9.85 4.54
N ALA A 496 7.65 -8.95 4.64
CA ALA A 496 6.25 -9.19 4.34
C ALA A 496 5.68 -7.92 3.71
N LEU A 497 4.54 -8.05 3.02
CA LEU A 497 3.76 -6.88 2.63
C LEU A 497 3.14 -6.27 3.90
N PRO A 498 2.98 -4.93 3.98
CA PRO A 498 2.25 -4.31 5.07
C PRO A 498 0.84 -4.89 5.19
N ASP A 499 0.46 -5.25 6.41
CA ASP A 499 -0.88 -5.70 6.76
C ASP A 499 -1.39 -4.92 7.98
N GLY A 500 -2.63 -5.20 8.41
CA GLY A 500 -3.22 -4.56 9.59
C GLY A 500 -2.40 -4.77 10.88
N GLY A 501 -1.58 -5.82 10.97
CA GLY A 501 -0.71 -6.08 12.12
C GLY A 501 0.46 -5.08 12.25
N THR A 502 0.77 -4.35 11.18
CA THR A 502 1.82 -3.30 11.18
C THR A 502 1.30 -1.90 11.52
N GLU A 503 -0.02 -1.74 11.63
CA GLU A 503 -0.66 -0.47 11.93
C GLU A 503 -0.59 -0.11 13.43
N PRO A 504 -0.79 1.17 13.81
CA PRO A 504 -0.83 1.55 15.22
C PRO A 504 -1.90 0.77 15.99
N VAL A 505 -1.56 0.32 17.21
CA VAL A 505 -2.42 -0.56 18.05
C VAL A 505 -3.83 -0.02 18.32
N ASN A 506 -4.02 1.29 18.22
CA ASN A 506 -5.32 1.95 18.44
C ASN A 506 -6.13 2.16 17.15
N SER A 507 -5.57 1.83 15.99
CA SER A 507 -6.24 1.94 14.70
C SER A 507 -7.27 0.84 14.49
N ASP A 508 -8.31 1.13 13.70
CA ASP A 508 -9.32 0.14 13.33
C ASP A 508 -8.71 -1.02 12.53
N ALA A 509 -7.72 -0.73 11.68
CA ALA A 509 -7.03 -1.75 10.88
C ALA A 509 -6.30 -2.78 11.75
N TYR A 510 -5.62 -2.33 12.81
CA TYR A 510 -4.96 -3.22 13.76
C TYR A 510 -5.98 -4.05 14.54
N LYS A 511 -7.02 -3.41 15.07
CA LYS A 511 -8.07 -4.10 15.83
C LYS A 511 -8.81 -5.13 14.98
N ALA A 512 -9.16 -4.78 13.74
CA ALA A 512 -9.77 -5.72 12.80
C ALA A 512 -8.87 -6.95 12.57
N TYR A 513 -7.58 -6.73 12.32
CA TYR A 513 -6.60 -7.80 12.10
C TYR A 513 -6.47 -8.72 13.33
N THR A 514 -6.32 -8.15 14.53
CA THR A 514 -6.18 -8.93 15.76
C THR A 514 -7.46 -9.67 16.14
N THR A 515 -8.62 -8.99 16.09
CA THR A 515 -9.90 -9.59 16.45
C THR A 515 -10.29 -10.71 15.48
N LEU A 516 -9.98 -10.58 14.18
CA LEU A 516 -10.20 -11.63 13.19
C LEU A 516 -9.38 -12.89 13.51
N GLY A 517 -8.09 -12.72 13.81
CA GLY A 517 -7.22 -13.82 14.20
C GLY A 517 -7.61 -14.49 15.53
N GLU A 518 -7.97 -13.69 16.54
CA GLU A 518 -8.37 -14.19 17.87
C GLU A 518 -9.73 -14.89 17.87
N SER A 519 -10.71 -14.36 17.12
CA SER A 519 -12.10 -14.84 17.14
C SER A 519 -12.39 -15.96 16.15
N PHE A 520 -11.65 -16.03 15.03
CA PHE A 520 -11.89 -16.97 13.94
C PHE A 520 -10.70 -17.90 13.65
N GLY A 521 -9.53 -17.64 14.25
CA GLY A 521 -8.34 -18.49 14.16
C GLY A 521 -7.22 -17.91 13.29
N GLU A 522 -6.04 -18.51 13.38
CA GLU A 522 -4.89 -18.13 12.57
C GLU A 522 -5.13 -18.41 11.07
N GLY A 523 -4.60 -17.55 10.20
CA GLY A 523 -4.71 -17.70 8.74
C GLY A 523 -5.90 -16.98 8.09
N VAL A 524 -6.92 -16.58 8.86
CA VAL A 524 -8.13 -15.90 8.33
C VAL A 524 -7.82 -14.51 7.74
N ASN A 525 -6.76 -13.85 8.21
CA ASN A 525 -6.30 -12.55 7.69
C ASN A 525 -5.66 -12.62 6.29
N GLY A 526 -5.33 -13.81 5.78
CA GLY A 526 -4.61 -13.97 4.52
C GLY A 526 -4.96 -15.26 3.80
N PRO A 527 -6.22 -15.43 3.34
CA PRO A 527 -6.61 -16.63 2.62
C PRO A 527 -5.84 -16.75 1.30
N ILE A 528 -5.39 -17.96 0.99
CA ILE A 528 -4.77 -18.26 -0.30
C ILE A 528 -5.87 -18.64 -1.28
N ILE A 529 -5.98 -17.92 -2.38
CA ILE A 529 -6.93 -18.21 -3.45
C ILE A 529 -6.31 -19.25 -4.38
N ALA A 530 -7.02 -20.37 -4.56
CA ALA A 530 -6.69 -21.39 -5.54
C ALA A 530 -7.74 -21.36 -6.67
N VAL A 531 -7.28 -21.35 -7.92
CA VAL A 531 -8.14 -21.39 -9.11
C VAL A 531 -7.83 -22.66 -9.89
N GLY A 532 -8.86 -23.47 -10.16
CA GLY A 532 -8.76 -24.73 -10.89
C GLY A 532 -9.56 -24.70 -12.18
N LYS A 533 -9.05 -25.35 -13.24
CA LYS A 533 -9.81 -25.61 -14.47
C LYS A 533 -10.41 -27.01 -14.42
N LEU A 534 -11.74 -27.09 -14.51
CA LEU A 534 -12.45 -28.37 -14.59
C LEU A 534 -12.49 -28.88 -16.04
N PRO A 535 -12.52 -30.21 -16.27
CA PRO A 535 -12.77 -30.80 -17.58
C PRO A 535 -14.07 -30.29 -18.21
N ALA A 536 -14.06 -30.08 -19.53
CA ALA A 536 -15.27 -29.68 -20.26
C ALA A 536 -16.29 -30.85 -20.35
N GLY A 537 -17.59 -30.53 -20.35
CA GLY A 537 -18.67 -31.49 -20.55
C GLY A 537 -19.17 -32.21 -19.29
N LEU A 538 -18.75 -31.77 -18.11
CA LEU A 538 -19.31 -32.22 -16.83
C LEU A 538 -20.73 -31.65 -16.64
N SER A 539 -21.62 -32.45 -16.04
CA SER A 539 -22.86 -31.93 -15.47
C SER A 539 -22.59 -31.10 -14.20
N ASP A 540 -23.58 -30.32 -13.75
CA ASP A 540 -23.46 -29.50 -12.54
C ASP A 540 -23.12 -30.35 -11.31
N ALA A 541 -23.75 -31.53 -11.18
CA ALA A 541 -23.51 -32.46 -10.09
C ALA A 541 -22.11 -33.08 -10.13
N GLU A 542 -21.61 -33.43 -11.33
CA GLU A 542 -20.24 -33.94 -11.49
C GLU A 542 -19.20 -32.84 -11.21
N SER A 543 -19.50 -31.60 -11.59
CA SER A 543 -18.65 -30.44 -11.32
C SER A 543 -18.55 -30.13 -9.82
N GLU A 544 -19.69 -30.12 -9.12
CA GLU A 544 -19.75 -29.91 -7.67
C GLU A 544 -19.01 -31.03 -6.92
N LYS A 545 -19.19 -32.29 -7.33
CA LYS A 545 -18.45 -33.43 -6.77
C LYS A 545 -16.94 -33.27 -6.94
N LEU A 546 -16.49 -32.90 -8.15
CA LEU A 546 -15.06 -32.71 -8.43
C LEU A 546 -14.46 -31.54 -7.63
N GLN A 547 -15.22 -30.46 -7.41
CA GLN A 547 -14.79 -29.34 -6.58
C GLN A 547 -14.51 -29.78 -5.13
N TYR A 548 -15.41 -30.59 -4.55
CA TYR A 548 -15.19 -31.13 -3.20
C TYR A 548 -14.07 -32.17 -3.16
N ASP A 549 -13.88 -32.96 -4.23
CA ASP A 549 -12.73 -33.90 -4.32
C ASP A 549 -11.39 -33.14 -4.28
N VAL A 550 -11.32 -31.98 -4.92
CA VAL A 550 -10.15 -31.09 -4.84
C VAL A 550 -10.02 -30.46 -3.45
N ALA A 551 -11.14 -30.03 -2.85
CA ALA A 551 -11.15 -29.45 -1.51
C ALA A 551 -10.59 -30.43 -0.47
N ASP A 552 -11.05 -31.69 -0.48
CA ASP A 552 -10.60 -32.73 0.45
C ASP A 552 -9.09 -33.01 0.30
N GLN A 553 -8.61 -33.15 -0.95
CA GLN A 553 -7.19 -33.32 -1.23
C GLN A 553 -6.34 -32.14 -0.70
N SER A 554 -6.90 -30.93 -0.72
CA SER A 554 -6.21 -29.73 -0.27
C SER A 554 -6.23 -29.55 1.26
N SER A 555 -7.27 -30.02 1.95
CA SER A 555 -7.36 -30.00 3.42
C SER A 555 -6.57 -31.11 4.10
N GLY A 556 -6.02 -32.07 3.34
CA GLY A 556 -5.25 -33.19 3.87
C GLY A 556 -6.09 -34.23 4.63
N THR A 557 -7.41 -34.19 4.41
CA THR A 557 -8.43 -35.13 4.90
C THR A 557 -8.90 -36.00 3.75
#